data_AF-A0A2A4YJG1-F1
#
_entry.id   AF-A0A2A4YJG1-F1
#
_cell.length_a   1.000
_cell.length_b   1.000
_cell.length_c   1.000
_cell.angle_alpha   90.00
_cell.angle_beta   90.00
_cell.angle_gamma   90.00
#
_symmetry.space_group_name_H-M   'P 1'
#
loop_
_entity.id
_entity.type
_entity.pdbx_description
1 polymer ?
#
loop_
_entity_poly.entity_id
_entity_poly.type
_entity_poly.pdbx_seq_one_letter_code
_entity_poly.pdbx_strand_id
1 'polypeptide(L)'
;MKKRLQLFIILSGTLISSPAFSQSSEFLTVNNIKAKINANSLFYDQSSSGPSFEAPSGSGSHSIYSASLWLAGKDPVGTIKTNVNTYYNSAQKIAGPIMTSSLYATEGANWDKVWKIQCQEVQQFIAWYDAGIYDALNGTNTQITNFPGYVIPTSILNWPGNGDISKGQALNLAPFFDRDMDNFYDPTSGDYPLIKGDEAIFFMYNDERPFYAGTDTHSPMATEIHGMAYAFATADQEINNTIFLNYKIYNRSTVNYDSCYVGFWSDFDLGNYADDYVGSDVNRGSFYVYNGDSNDESAFGVIGYGSNLPAQSVTFLKGPKQDNDGIDNAVGINSNETINGVGFGDGILDNEYWGLERFMAYGTGGGQFAGDGDPITETHFYNYLSGKWRDGSQTVYGGNGNSASSGGTILSKYMYSSTSDPLHYGTGGITPSPTNWSEVSTGNPPGDRRGIGSSGPFTLNAGAIIEIDLALVFGRDMTGSGPQAGIATMQESIDTVRNQYNRGLSSNCGSGMITSIKNKQHKDYSSLIYPNPFNKELTINYQLENNTATLAIYNLVGEQIKTQTITQKTTVIDLDNEPNGIYLVTITDGTTRISKKVLKQ
;
A
#
# COMPACT_ATOMS: atom_id res chain seq x y z
N MET A 1 -65.63 20.98 44.04
CA MET A 1 -64.76 19.95 44.64
C MET A 1 -63.94 19.25 43.54
N LYS A 2 -62.61 19.33 43.66
CA LYS A 2 -61.55 18.50 43.06
C LYS A 2 -61.51 18.31 41.52
N LYS A 3 -60.79 19.22 40.85
CA LYS A 3 -60.04 18.93 39.61
C LYS A 3 -58.84 18.01 39.96
N ARG A 4 -58.69 16.88 39.27
CA ARG A 4 -57.51 16.01 39.37
C ARG A 4 -56.44 16.51 38.38
N LEU A 5 -55.29 16.89 38.93
CA LEU A 5 -54.08 17.23 38.18
C LEU A 5 -53.36 15.91 37.88
N GLN A 6 -53.26 15.52 36.60
CA GLN A 6 -52.36 14.44 36.17
C GLN A 6 -50.99 15.05 35.89
N LEU A 7 -50.01 14.65 36.70
CA LEU A 7 -48.62 15.04 36.58
C LEU A 7 -47.97 14.18 35.47
N PHE A 8 -47.64 14.79 34.34
CA PHE A 8 -46.77 14.17 33.33
C PHE A 8 -45.32 14.26 33.83
N ILE A 9 -44.74 13.12 34.21
CA ILE A 9 -43.31 13.01 34.47
C ILE A 9 -42.64 12.85 33.10
N ILE A 10 -42.07 13.94 32.59
CA ILE A 10 -41.14 13.90 31.46
C ILE A 10 -39.83 13.37 32.01
N LEU A 11 -39.56 12.08 31.78
CA LEU A 11 -38.27 11.48 32.06
C LEU A 11 -37.29 11.94 30.97
N SER A 12 -36.62 13.07 31.22
CA SER A 12 -35.49 13.51 30.40
C SER A 12 -34.34 12.53 30.62
N GLY A 13 -34.28 11.50 29.78
CA GLY A 13 -33.11 10.62 29.68
C GLY A 13 -31.97 11.42 29.08
N THR A 14 -31.10 11.96 29.93
CA THR A 14 -29.75 12.35 29.54
C THR A 14 -29.05 11.12 29.01
N LEU A 15 -28.92 11.01 27.69
CA LEU A 15 -27.92 10.17 27.04
C LEU A 15 -26.56 10.69 27.50
N ILE A 16 -26.04 10.10 28.58
CA ILE A 16 -24.63 10.18 28.90
C ILE A 16 -23.96 9.37 27.79
N SER A 17 -23.49 10.05 26.75
CA SER A 17 -22.53 9.47 25.83
C SER A 17 -21.29 9.16 26.66
N SER A 18 -21.11 7.91 27.06
CA SER A 18 -19.80 7.41 27.43
C SER A 18 -18.84 7.84 26.32
N PRO A 19 -17.69 8.47 26.62
CA PRO A 19 -16.72 8.76 25.58
C PRO A 19 -16.40 7.43 24.91
N ALA A 20 -16.69 7.34 23.60
CA ALA A 20 -16.24 6.22 22.81
C ALA A 20 -14.73 6.16 23.00
N PHE A 21 -14.22 5.08 23.59
CA PHE A 21 -12.78 4.86 23.65
C PHE A 21 -12.27 4.95 22.22
N SER A 22 -11.38 5.92 21.95
CA SER A 22 -10.73 6.03 20.64
C SER A 22 -10.04 4.71 20.34
N GLN A 23 -10.36 4.09 19.20
CA GLN A 23 -9.75 2.84 18.79
C GLN A 23 -8.36 3.12 18.22
N SER A 24 -7.40 3.37 19.10
CA SER A 24 -6.03 3.79 18.76
C SER A 24 -5.20 2.69 18.08
N SER A 25 -5.71 1.46 18.04
CA SER A 25 -5.05 0.30 17.43
C SER A 25 -6.04 -0.79 17.08
N GLU A 26 -5.73 -1.58 16.06
CA GLU A 26 -6.49 -2.75 15.60
C GLU A 26 -5.56 -3.87 15.13
N PHE A 27 -6.09 -5.08 14.99
CA PHE A 27 -5.36 -6.22 14.43
C PHE A 27 -5.89 -6.64 13.06
N LEU A 28 -4.99 -6.89 12.11
CA LEU A 28 -5.26 -7.79 10.98
C LEU A 28 -5.18 -9.22 11.48
N THR A 29 -6.18 -10.03 11.14
CA THR A 29 -6.41 -11.40 11.64
C THR A 29 -6.98 -12.35 10.59
N VAL A 30 -7.26 -11.86 9.38
CA VAL A 30 -7.95 -12.62 8.32
C VAL A 30 -7.11 -13.77 7.72
N ASN A 31 -5.79 -13.71 7.85
CA ASN A 31 -4.87 -14.70 7.28
C ASN A 31 -3.97 -15.32 8.37
N ASN A 32 -2.92 -16.05 7.98
CA ASN A 32 -2.01 -16.72 8.89
C ASN A 32 -1.01 -15.79 9.62
N ILE A 33 -1.22 -14.47 9.54
CA ILE A 33 -0.46 -13.48 10.29
C ILE A 33 -1.43 -12.66 11.13
N LYS A 34 -1.08 -12.42 12.38
CA LYS A 34 -1.78 -11.48 13.25
C LYS A 34 -0.90 -10.25 13.48
N ALA A 35 -1.26 -9.14 12.85
CA ALA A 35 -0.46 -7.92 12.85
C ALA A 35 -1.22 -6.74 13.45
N LYS A 36 -0.66 -6.10 14.48
CA LYS A 36 -1.22 -4.88 15.09
C LYS A 36 -0.82 -3.63 14.30
N ILE A 37 -1.79 -2.78 14.04
CA ILE A 37 -1.62 -1.45 13.45
C ILE A 37 -2.09 -0.43 14.48
N ASN A 38 -1.23 0.50 14.88
CA ASN A 38 -1.56 1.59 15.79
C ASN A 38 -1.62 2.91 15.02
N ALA A 39 -2.33 3.88 15.57
CA ALA A 39 -2.41 5.23 14.99
C ALA A 39 -1.04 5.94 14.88
N ASN A 40 -0.04 5.51 15.67
CA ASN A 40 1.29 6.14 15.73
C ASN A 40 2.46 5.15 15.49
N SER A 41 2.20 3.88 15.21
CA SER A 41 3.26 2.88 14.96
C SER A 41 2.72 1.60 14.31
N LEU A 42 3.56 0.88 13.58
CA LEU A 42 3.24 -0.46 13.10
C LEU A 42 3.85 -1.51 14.01
N PHE A 43 3.11 -2.60 14.22
CA PHE A 43 3.59 -3.86 14.78
C PHE A 43 4.10 -3.84 16.22
N TYR A 44 4.02 -2.71 16.91
CA TYR A 44 4.37 -2.60 18.32
C TYR A 44 3.13 -2.67 19.22
N ASP A 45 3.20 -3.42 20.32
CA ASP A 45 2.19 -3.47 21.36
C ASP A 45 2.59 -2.62 22.57
N GLN A 46 1.91 -1.51 22.75
CA GLN A 46 2.14 -0.59 23.87
C GLN A 46 1.83 -1.22 25.24
N SER A 47 0.92 -2.19 25.30
CA SER A 47 0.46 -2.78 26.56
C SER A 47 1.47 -3.76 27.14
N SER A 48 2.12 -4.56 26.28
CA SER A 48 3.20 -5.48 26.64
C SER A 48 4.58 -4.86 26.47
N SER A 49 4.68 -3.69 25.82
CA SER A 49 5.95 -3.08 25.39
C SER A 49 6.80 -4.04 24.55
N GLY A 50 6.18 -4.67 23.55
CA GLY A 50 6.80 -5.73 22.77
C GLY A 50 6.25 -5.86 21.34
N PRO A 51 6.73 -6.87 20.60
CA PRO A 51 6.34 -7.10 19.21
C PRO A 51 4.87 -7.53 19.09
N SER A 52 4.29 -7.29 17.91
CA SER A 52 2.88 -7.57 17.61
C SER A 52 2.64 -7.85 16.11
N PHE A 53 3.68 -8.31 15.40
CA PHE A 53 3.57 -9.01 14.12
C PHE A 53 3.79 -10.51 14.36
N GLU A 54 2.71 -11.23 14.68
CA GLU A 54 2.74 -12.65 15.03
C GLU A 54 2.57 -13.51 13.77
N ALA A 55 3.59 -14.32 13.46
CA ALA A 55 3.63 -15.15 12.27
C ALA A 55 4.29 -16.50 12.59
N PRO A 56 3.60 -17.65 12.50
CA PRO A 56 2.17 -17.80 12.23
C PRO A 56 1.28 -17.25 13.35
N SER A 57 0.09 -16.81 13.00
CA SER A 57 -0.96 -16.40 13.93
C SER A 57 -1.30 -17.52 14.92
N GLY A 58 -1.32 -17.19 16.21
CA GLY A 58 -1.55 -18.13 17.32
C GLY A 58 -0.31 -18.88 17.80
N SER A 59 0.86 -18.65 17.22
CA SER A 59 2.12 -19.27 17.67
C SER A 59 2.74 -18.61 18.89
N GLY A 60 2.47 -17.32 19.11
CA GLY A 60 3.15 -16.49 20.10
C GLY A 60 4.55 -16.00 19.67
N SER A 61 5.08 -16.48 18.54
CA SER A 61 6.33 -16.00 17.93
C SER A 61 6.06 -14.83 16.98
N HIS A 62 6.98 -13.87 16.96
CA HIS A 62 6.85 -12.64 16.18
C HIS A 62 8.06 -12.45 15.27
N SER A 63 7.87 -11.82 14.11
CA SER A 63 8.94 -11.61 13.12
C SER A 63 9.35 -10.14 12.92
N ILE A 64 8.57 -9.20 13.46
CA ILE A 64 8.84 -7.76 13.41
C ILE A 64 8.42 -7.12 14.73
N TYR A 65 9.33 -6.35 15.32
CA TYR A 65 9.14 -5.61 16.56
C TYR A 65 8.42 -4.28 16.33
N SER A 66 8.90 -3.51 15.36
CA SER A 66 8.31 -2.23 14.98
C SER A 66 8.69 -1.88 13.55
N ALA A 67 7.81 -1.15 12.87
CA ALA A 67 8.11 -0.63 11.54
C ALA A 67 7.50 0.75 11.30
N SER A 68 8.05 1.46 10.31
CA SER A 68 7.63 2.80 9.93
C SER A 68 8.05 3.17 8.51
N LEU A 69 7.32 4.09 7.90
CA LEU A 69 7.73 4.71 6.65
C LEU A 69 8.51 5.98 6.95
N TRP A 70 9.66 6.15 6.30
CA TRP A 70 10.48 7.35 6.38
C TRP A 70 10.47 8.08 5.04
N LEU A 71 10.36 9.40 5.10
CA LEU A 71 10.47 10.28 3.95
C LEU A 71 11.48 11.37 4.26
N ALA A 72 12.38 11.65 3.32
CA ALA A 72 13.28 12.77 3.39
C ALA A 72 13.53 13.37 2.01
N GLY A 73 13.78 14.67 1.95
CA GLY A 73 14.09 15.38 0.71
C GLY A 73 14.77 16.72 1.00
N LYS A 74 15.16 17.43 -0.05
CA LYS A 74 15.74 18.76 0.06
C LYS A 74 14.79 19.82 -0.44
N ASP A 75 14.69 20.92 0.29
CA ASP A 75 13.99 22.11 -0.18
C ASP A 75 14.82 22.88 -1.23
N PRO A 76 14.27 23.93 -1.89
CA PRO A 76 14.97 24.67 -2.94
C PRO A 76 16.27 25.37 -2.54
N VAL A 77 16.55 25.50 -1.23
CA VAL A 77 17.83 26.05 -0.72
C VAL A 77 18.80 24.95 -0.29
N GLY A 78 18.43 23.68 -0.48
CA GLY A 78 19.24 22.50 -0.17
C GLY A 78 19.16 22.02 1.28
N THR A 79 18.23 22.54 2.08
CA THR A 79 18.03 22.09 3.46
C THR A 79 17.28 20.77 3.47
N ILE A 80 17.79 19.80 4.23
CA ILE A 80 17.13 18.50 4.41
C ILE A 80 15.89 18.68 5.29
N LYS A 81 14.77 18.12 4.85
CA LYS A 81 13.51 18.02 5.58
C LYS A 81 13.09 16.56 5.67
N THR A 82 12.39 16.19 6.73
CA THR A 82 12.02 14.79 7.00
C THR A 82 10.60 14.65 7.55
N ASN A 83 9.93 13.57 7.16
CA ASN A 83 8.79 13.00 7.86
C ASN A 83 9.18 11.58 8.26
N VAL A 84 9.59 11.43 9.52
CA VAL A 84 10.17 10.19 10.05
C VAL A 84 9.66 9.91 11.44
N ASN A 85 9.46 8.63 11.74
CA ASN A 85 9.21 8.12 13.07
C ASN A 85 9.82 6.71 13.13
N THR A 86 10.30 6.24 14.28
CA THR A 86 10.91 4.88 14.37
C THR A 86 10.09 4.02 15.31
N TYR A 87 10.17 4.30 16.60
CA TYR A 87 9.44 3.64 17.65
C TYR A 87 8.17 4.38 18.01
N TYR A 88 7.25 3.65 18.62
CA TYR A 88 6.18 4.31 19.33
C TYR A 88 6.73 5.22 20.42
N ASN A 89 6.40 6.51 20.34
CA ASN A 89 6.66 7.48 21.37
C ASN A 89 5.32 8.06 21.83
N SER A 90 4.96 7.81 23.08
CA SER A 90 3.67 8.26 23.63
C SER A 90 3.54 9.79 23.69
N ALA A 91 4.67 10.52 23.73
CA ALA A 91 4.72 11.97 23.66
C ALA A 91 4.60 12.50 22.22
N GLN A 92 5.04 11.74 21.21
CA GLN A 92 5.05 12.16 19.82
C GLN A 92 3.79 11.65 19.10
N LYS A 93 2.70 12.42 19.22
CA LYS A 93 1.47 12.12 18.49
C LYS A 93 1.57 12.57 17.05
N ILE A 94 1.38 11.65 16.12
CA ILE A 94 1.51 11.90 14.67
C ILE A 94 0.21 11.68 13.92
N ALA A 95 -0.73 10.94 14.50
CA ALA A 95 -1.96 10.52 13.83
C ALA A 95 -2.83 11.70 13.34
N GLY A 96 -3.53 11.47 12.24
CA GLY A 96 -4.48 12.41 11.65
C GLY A 96 -3.97 13.18 10.44
N PRO A 97 -4.85 13.97 9.82
CA PRO A 97 -4.51 14.81 8.69
C PRO A 97 -3.74 16.06 9.14
N ILE A 98 -3.11 16.72 8.18
CA ILE A 98 -2.66 18.10 8.32
C ILE A 98 -3.87 18.99 8.53
N MET A 99 -3.73 19.95 9.44
CA MET A 99 -4.78 20.91 9.77
C MET A 99 -4.17 22.23 10.23
N THR A 100 -5.02 23.24 10.48
CA THR A 100 -4.57 24.52 11.05
C THR A 100 -3.84 24.26 12.36
N SER A 101 -2.57 24.65 12.45
CA SER A 101 -1.66 24.23 13.52
C SER A 101 -2.17 24.51 14.93
N SER A 102 -2.87 25.63 15.14
CA SER A 102 -3.47 25.99 16.43
C SER A 102 -4.55 25.01 16.93
N LEU A 103 -5.09 24.18 16.04
CA LEU A 103 -6.15 23.21 16.36
C LEU A 103 -5.60 21.85 16.81
N TYR A 104 -4.32 21.55 16.61
CA TYR A 104 -3.78 20.25 17.03
C TYR A 104 -3.95 19.99 18.53
N ALA A 105 -3.87 21.03 19.36
CA ALA A 105 -4.03 20.94 20.80
C ALA A 105 -5.45 20.52 21.25
N THR A 106 -6.48 20.84 20.46
CA THR A 106 -7.89 20.58 20.82
C THR A 106 -8.52 19.48 19.97
N GLU A 107 -8.07 19.33 18.73
CA GLU A 107 -8.68 18.44 17.73
C GLU A 107 -7.79 17.24 17.38
N GLY A 108 -6.47 17.32 17.61
CA GLY A 108 -5.53 16.28 17.18
C GLY A 108 -5.85 14.92 17.82
N ALA A 109 -6.25 14.90 19.09
CA ALA A 109 -6.62 13.67 19.79
C ALA A 109 -7.83 12.95 19.19
N ASN A 110 -8.70 13.67 18.45
CA ASN A 110 -9.84 13.08 17.75
C ASN A 110 -9.40 12.17 16.60
N TRP A 111 -8.12 12.23 16.20
CA TRP A 111 -7.51 11.44 15.14
C TRP A 111 -6.59 10.33 15.64
N ASP A 112 -6.43 10.14 16.96
CA ASP A 112 -5.63 9.06 17.55
C ASP A 112 -6.37 7.70 17.44
N LYS A 113 -6.70 7.30 16.21
CA LYS A 113 -7.43 6.08 15.86
C LYS A 113 -6.97 5.47 14.54
N VAL A 114 -7.36 4.22 14.34
CA VAL A 114 -7.29 3.51 13.06
C VAL A 114 -8.68 3.03 12.68
N TRP A 115 -8.90 2.71 11.40
CA TRP A 115 -10.21 2.29 10.89
C TRP A 115 -10.09 0.89 10.29
N LYS A 116 -10.47 -0.11 11.07
CA LYS A 116 -10.58 -1.49 10.61
C LYS A 116 -11.90 -1.71 9.88
N ILE A 117 -11.84 -2.49 8.82
CA ILE A 117 -13.01 -2.83 8.02
C ILE A 117 -12.80 -4.15 7.27
N GLN A 118 -13.89 -4.90 7.13
CA GLN A 118 -13.91 -6.15 6.36
C GLN A 118 -14.65 -5.98 5.05
N CYS A 119 -14.16 -6.66 4.01
CA CYS A 119 -14.79 -6.69 2.70
C CYS A 119 -16.26 -7.14 2.75
N GLN A 120 -16.54 -8.11 3.62
CA GLN A 120 -17.88 -8.65 3.84
C GLN A 120 -18.85 -7.60 4.40
N GLU A 121 -18.39 -6.69 5.26
CA GLU A 121 -19.23 -5.60 5.79
C GLU A 121 -19.66 -4.66 4.66
N VAL A 122 -18.72 -4.29 3.78
CA VAL A 122 -18.98 -3.45 2.60
C VAL A 122 -19.95 -4.15 1.64
N GLN A 123 -19.73 -5.43 1.34
CA GLN A 123 -20.60 -6.19 0.44
C GLN A 123 -22.03 -6.32 0.99
N GLN A 124 -22.18 -6.57 2.30
CA GLN A 124 -23.48 -6.66 2.93
C GLN A 124 -24.19 -5.31 2.94
N PHE A 125 -23.47 -4.21 3.19
CA PHE A 125 -24.01 -2.85 3.11
C PHE A 125 -24.53 -2.52 1.71
N ILE A 126 -23.75 -2.80 0.66
CA ILE A 126 -24.15 -2.56 -0.74
C ILE A 126 -25.44 -3.33 -1.05
N ALA A 127 -25.47 -4.63 -0.73
CA ALA A 127 -26.63 -5.47 -1.01
C ALA A 127 -27.88 -5.02 -0.24
N TRP A 128 -27.71 -4.58 1.01
CA TRP A 128 -28.78 -4.01 1.82
C TRP A 128 -29.29 -2.68 1.25
N TYR A 129 -28.40 -1.78 0.84
CA TYR A 129 -28.77 -0.47 0.29
C TYR A 129 -29.50 -0.62 -1.05
N ASP A 130 -28.97 -1.45 -1.95
CA ASP A 130 -29.57 -1.72 -3.26
C ASP A 130 -30.96 -2.38 -3.13
N ALA A 131 -31.18 -3.23 -2.11
CA ALA A 131 -32.51 -3.77 -1.81
C ALA A 131 -33.50 -2.68 -1.38
N GLY A 132 -33.04 -1.64 -0.68
CA GLY A 132 -33.87 -0.47 -0.31
C GLY A 132 -34.25 0.37 -1.52
N ILE A 133 -33.31 0.59 -2.44
CA ILE A 133 -33.59 1.23 -3.74
C ILE A 133 -34.64 0.42 -4.50
N TYR A 134 -34.46 -0.90 -4.56
CA TYR A 134 -35.40 -1.79 -5.24
C TYR A 134 -36.81 -1.71 -4.64
N ASP A 135 -36.94 -1.68 -3.31
CA ASP A 135 -38.21 -1.53 -2.60
C ASP A 135 -38.89 -0.20 -2.93
N ALA A 136 -38.15 0.90 -2.96
CA ALA A 136 -38.68 2.22 -3.32
C ALA A 136 -39.19 2.27 -4.77
N LEU A 137 -38.53 1.56 -5.69
CA LEU A 137 -38.91 1.51 -7.10
C LEU A 137 -40.08 0.55 -7.40
N ASN A 138 -40.19 -0.56 -6.66
CA ASN A 138 -41.10 -1.66 -6.98
C ASN A 138 -42.23 -1.87 -5.97
N GLY A 139 -42.25 -1.12 -4.86
CA GLY A 139 -43.24 -1.28 -3.79
C GLY A 139 -43.11 -2.62 -3.05
N THR A 140 -41.90 -3.16 -2.98
CA THR A 140 -41.58 -4.42 -2.31
C THR A 140 -41.07 -4.19 -0.88
N ASN A 141 -40.73 -5.27 -0.17
CA ASN A 141 -40.14 -5.27 1.17
C ASN A 141 -38.88 -6.14 1.25
N THR A 142 -38.17 -6.27 0.14
CA THR A 142 -36.96 -7.08 -0.04
C THR A 142 -35.86 -6.70 0.93
N GLN A 143 -35.66 -5.41 1.24
CA GLN A 143 -34.62 -4.96 2.17
C GLN A 143 -34.84 -5.56 3.57
N ILE A 144 -36.01 -5.34 4.16
CA ILE A 144 -36.33 -5.86 5.50
C ILE A 144 -36.48 -7.39 5.53
N THR A 145 -36.90 -7.99 4.41
CA THR A 145 -37.07 -9.45 4.31
C THR A 145 -35.71 -10.17 4.23
N ASN A 146 -34.77 -9.65 3.42
CA ASN A 146 -33.47 -10.30 3.20
C ASN A 146 -32.44 -9.92 4.26
N PHE A 147 -32.57 -8.74 4.88
CA PHE A 147 -31.63 -8.22 5.87
C PHE A 147 -32.36 -7.82 7.17
N PRO A 148 -33.07 -8.76 7.81
CA PRO A 148 -33.87 -8.46 9.00
C PRO A 148 -32.98 -7.97 10.14
N GLY A 149 -33.27 -6.77 10.65
CA GLY A 149 -32.53 -6.18 11.77
C GLY A 149 -31.11 -5.71 11.43
N TYR A 150 -30.75 -5.62 10.15
CA TYR A 150 -29.47 -5.06 9.73
C TYR A 150 -29.35 -3.59 10.15
N VAL A 151 -28.17 -3.23 10.62
CA VAL A 151 -27.77 -1.86 10.97
C VAL A 151 -26.42 -1.62 10.32
N ILE A 152 -26.21 -0.43 9.76
CA ILE A 152 -24.93 -0.05 9.14
C ILE A 152 -23.81 -0.18 10.19
N PRO A 153 -22.77 -0.99 9.93
CA PRO A 153 -21.64 -1.15 10.84
C PRO A 153 -20.93 0.16 11.14
N THR A 154 -20.34 0.28 12.33
CA THR A 154 -19.58 1.47 12.72
C THR A 154 -18.33 1.68 11.88
N SER A 155 -17.76 0.61 11.31
CA SER A 155 -16.63 0.67 10.35
C SER A 155 -16.99 1.44 9.08
N ILE A 156 -18.27 1.39 8.67
CA ILE A 156 -18.81 2.17 7.55
C ILE A 156 -19.26 3.55 8.03
N LEU A 157 -20.05 3.63 9.11
CA LEU A 157 -20.55 4.93 9.61
C LEU A 157 -19.44 5.94 9.96
N ASN A 158 -18.32 5.46 10.51
CA ASN A 158 -17.23 6.30 10.99
C ASN A 158 -16.01 6.32 10.06
N TRP A 159 -16.14 5.79 8.84
CA TRP A 159 -15.05 5.82 7.86
C TRP A 159 -14.64 7.27 7.59
N PRO A 160 -13.33 7.60 7.57
CA PRO A 160 -12.90 8.99 7.50
C PRO A 160 -12.77 9.40 6.03
N GLY A 161 -13.85 9.27 5.25
CA GLY A 161 -13.86 9.59 3.82
C GLY A 161 -13.46 11.04 3.56
N ASN A 162 -14.00 11.97 4.37
CA ASN A 162 -13.72 13.39 4.25
C ASN A 162 -13.16 14.04 5.52
N GLY A 163 -12.37 15.10 5.32
CA GLY A 163 -11.91 16.01 6.36
C GLY A 163 -12.74 17.29 6.45
N ASP A 164 -12.58 18.01 7.55
CA ASP A 164 -13.22 19.30 7.80
C ASP A 164 -12.36 20.45 7.25
N ILE A 165 -12.75 20.97 6.08
CA ILE A 165 -12.06 22.08 5.40
C ILE A 165 -12.00 23.33 6.30
N SER A 166 -12.99 23.56 7.16
CA SER A 166 -13.00 24.72 8.06
C SER A 166 -11.87 24.67 9.11
N LYS A 167 -11.34 23.47 9.36
CA LYS A 167 -10.19 23.23 10.23
C LYS A 167 -8.87 23.20 9.45
N GLY A 168 -8.89 23.40 8.14
CA GLY A 168 -7.71 23.30 7.26
C GLY A 168 -7.33 21.87 6.89
N GLN A 169 -8.24 20.91 7.05
CA GLN A 169 -8.04 19.52 6.60
C GLN A 169 -8.37 19.40 5.11
N ALA A 170 -7.77 18.41 4.45
CA ALA A 170 -8.12 18.08 3.07
C ALA A 170 -9.55 17.51 2.97
N LEU A 171 -10.27 17.85 1.89
CA LEU A 171 -11.62 17.33 1.67
C LEU A 171 -11.62 15.81 1.58
N ASN A 172 -10.69 15.22 0.82
CA ASN A 172 -10.61 13.76 0.64
C ASN A 172 -9.48 13.21 1.51
N LEU A 173 -9.83 12.27 2.39
CA LEU A 173 -8.91 11.60 3.29
C LEU A 173 -8.83 10.11 2.94
N ALA A 174 -9.78 9.29 3.40
CA ALA A 174 -9.85 7.88 3.00
C ALA A 174 -10.59 7.69 1.68
N PRO A 175 -10.22 6.67 0.88
CA PRO A 175 -10.93 6.34 -0.35
C PRO A 175 -12.35 5.80 -0.07
N PHE A 176 -13.32 6.25 -0.84
CA PHE A 176 -14.71 5.80 -0.79
C PHE A 176 -15.37 5.85 -2.17
N PHE A 177 -16.44 5.09 -2.35
CA PHE A 177 -17.32 5.17 -3.50
C PHE A 177 -18.42 6.18 -3.17
N ASP A 178 -18.44 7.27 -3.93
CA ASP A 178 -19.43 8.34 -3.87
C ASP A 178 -20.58 8.00 -4.84
N ARG A 179 -21.73 7.61 -4.29
CA ARG A 179 -22.86 7.11 -5.06
C ARG A 179 -23.69 8.23 -5.67
N ASP A 180 -23.88 9.34 -4.95
CA ASP A 180 -24.70 10.47 -5.39
C ASP A 180 -23.88 11.59 -6.06
N MET A 181 -22.56 11.45 -6.08
CA MET A 181 -21.57 12.32 -6.73
C MET A 181 -21.47 13.72 -6.11
N ASP A 182 -21.71 13.83 -4.81
CA ASP A 182 -21.63 15.11 -4.08
C ASP A 182 -20.23 15.39 -3.48
N ASN A 183 -19.32 14.42 -3.54
CA ASN A 183 -17.95 14.37 -2.97
C ASN A 183 -17.88 14.31 -1.44
N PHE A 184 -18.99 14.04 -0.75
CA PHE A 184 -19.07 13.91 0.70
C PHE A 184 -19.55 12.52 1.08
N TYR A 185 -18.70 11.81 1.81
CA TYR A 185 -18.96 10.50 2.33
C TYR A 185 -20.18 10.50 3.27
N ASP A 186 -21.29 9.99 2.77
CA ASP A 186 -22.53 9.76 3.53
C ASP A 186 -23.08 8.35 3.28
N PRO A 187 -22.91 7.42 4.24
CA PRO A 187 -23.49 6.08 4.15
C PRO A 187 -25.04 6.07 4.01
N THR A 188 -25.74 7.14 4.38
CA THR A 188 -27.18 7.24 4.18
C THR A 188 -27.56 7.54 2.73
N SER A 189 -26.65 8.14 1.96
CA SER A 189 -26.70 8.27 0.50
C SER A 189 -26.18 7.03 -0.24
N GLY A 190 -25.75 6.00 0.49
CA GLY A 190 -25.31 4.72 -0.09
C GLY A 190 -23.83 4.68 -0.46
N ASP A 191 -23.06 5.62 0.08
CA ASP A 191 -21.60 5.63 -0.02
C ASP A 191 -20.98 4.53 0.84
N TYR A 192 -19.83 4.04 0.40
CA TYR A 192 -19.11 3.00 1.13
C TYR A 192 -17.60 3.08 0.95
N PRO A 193 -16.82 2.55 1.91
CA PRO A 193 -15.37 2.53 1.84
C PRO A 193 -14.84 1.74 0.63
N LEU A 194 -13.80 2.25 -0.02
CA LEU A 194 -13.04 1.50 -1.02
C LEU A 194 -11.77 0.96 -0.35
N ILE A 195 -11.65 -0.36 -0.28
CA ILE A 195 -10.56 -1.03 0.44
C ILE A 195 -9.84 -2.04 -0.44
N LYS A 196 -8.59 -2.33 -0.08
CA LYS A 196 -7.81 -3.46 -0.63
C LYS A 196 -7.90 -4.64 0.37
N GLY A 197 -7.82 -5.87 -0.12
CA GLY A 197 -7.86 -7.07 0.73
C GLY A 197 -9.25 -7.44 1.24
N ASP A 198 -9.34 -8.59 1.92
CA ASP A 198 -10.58 -9.06 2.57
C ASP A 198 -10.76 -8.44 3.96
N GLU A 199 -9.66 -8.00 4.57
CA GLU A 199 -9.63 -7.19 5.79
C GLU A 199 -8.56 -6.11 5.64
N ALA A 200 -8.92 -4.88 6.01
CA ALA A 200 -8.05 -3.72 5.92
C ALA A 200 -8.09 -2.89 7.21
N ILE A 201 -6.97 -2.24 7.51
CA ILE A 201 -6.88 -1.18 8.51
C ILE A 201 -6.32 0.05 7.82
N PHE A 202 -7.10 1.11 7.79
CA PHE A 202 -6.67 2.42 7.34
C PHE A 202 -6.13 3.25 8.50
N PHE A 203 -5.06 3.99 8.25
CA PHE A 203 -4.42 4.89 9.21
C PHE A 203 -3.84 6.10 8.48
N MET A 204 -3.68 7.21 9.19
CA MET A 204 -3.11 8.43 8.62
C MET A 204 -2.30 9.18 9.66
N TYR A 205 -1.26 9.87 9.22
CA TYR A 205 -0.40 10.68 10.09
C TYR A 205 0.33 11.77 9.31
N ASN A 206 0.93 12.72 10.02
CA ASN A 206 1.69 13.83 9.46
C ASN A 206 2.85 14.26 10.38
N ASP A 207 3.77 15.05 9.82
CA ASP A 207 4.96 15.58 10.50
C ASP A 207 4.75 16.96 11.16
N GLU A 208 3.70 17.70 10.80
CA GLU A 208 3.42 19.00 11.41
C GLU A 208 2.88 18.89 12.85
N ARG A 209 2.01 17.91 13.12
CA ARG A 209 1.43 17.70 14.46
C ARG A 209 2.49 17.60 15.55
N PRO A 210 3.48 16.69 15.48
CA PRO A 210 4.48 16.58 16.54
C PRO A 210 5.39 17.82 16.62
N PHE A 211 5.69 18.47 15.49
CA PHE A 211 6.47 19.71 15.45
C PHE A 211 5.77 20.87 16.20
N TYR A 212 4.51 21.14 15.88
CA TYR A 212 3.74 22.21 16.55
C TYR A 212 3.34 21.84 17.99
N ALA A 213 3.29 20.56 18.33
CA ALA A 213 3.14 20.10 19.72
C ALA A 213 4.44 20.25 20.53
N GLY A 214 5.58 20.56 19.89
CA GLY A 214 6.88 20.65 20.53
C GLY A 214 7.43 19.31 21.00
N THR A 215 6.95 18.21 20.42
CA THR A 215 7.36 16.83 20.76
C THR A 215 8.30 16.22 19.73
N ASP A 216 8.52 16.94 18.63
CA ASP A 216 9.54 16.68 17.64
C ASP A 216 10.25 17.99 17.27
N THR A 217 11.56 17.92 17.08
CA THR A 217 12.41 19.06 16.70
C THR A 217 12.84 19.02 15.24
N HIS A 218 12.58 17.92 14.53
CA HIS A 218 12.88 17.82 13.11
C HIS A 218 12.05 18.82 12.33
N SER A 219 12.67 19.46 11.32
CA SER A 219 11.92 20.38 10.47
C SER A 219 10.93 19.62 9.59
N PRO A 220 9.61 19.88 9.70
CA PRO A 220 8.61 19.14 8.96
C PRO A 220 8.69 19.48 7.46
N MET A 221 8.35 18.49 6.64
CA MET A 221 8.08 18.63 5.20
C MET A 221 6.66 19.15 4.93
N ALA A 222 5.77 19.14 5.93
CA ALA A 222 4.33 19.32 5.76
C ALA A 222 3.75 18.29 4.78
N THR A 223 4.04 17.03 5.10
CA THR A 223 3.55 15.87 4.36
C THR A 223 2.56 15.07 5.19
N GLU A 224 1.54 14.57 4.52
CA GLU A 224 0.49 13.74 5.11
C GLU A 224 0.58 12.35 4.48
N ILE A 225 0.63 11.31 5.31
CA ILE A 225 0.76 9.93 4.87
C ILE A 225 -0.55 9.20 5.21
N HIS A 226 -1.15 8.58 4.21
CA HIS A 226 -2.30 7.70 4.35
C HIS A 226 -1.86 6.27 4.07
N GLY A 227 -1.97 5.40 5.06
CA GLY A 227 -1.62 3.99 4.96
C GLY A 227 -2.86 3.10 4.99
N MET A 228 -2.83 2.03 4.21
CA MET A 228 -3.77 0.93 4.29
C MET A 228 -2.98 -0.37 4.42
N ALA A 229 -3.07 -0.99 5.58
CA ALA A 229 -2.58 -2.35 5.80
C ALA A 229 -3.70 -3.32 5.48
N TYR A 230 -3.44 -4.35 4.69
CA TYR A 230 -4.48 -5.28 4.26
C TYR A 230 -3.95 -6.70 4.05
N ALA A 231 -4.88 -7.66 4.12
CA ALA A 231 -4.62 -9.08 3.94
C ALA A 231 -5.80 -9.78 3.27
N PHE A 232 -5.57 -11.00 2.78
CA PHE A 232 -6.57 -11.80 2.06
C PHE A 232 -6.86 -13.11 2.80
N ALA A 233 -8.14 -13.48 2.88
CA ALA A 233 -8.56 -14.81 3.31
C ALA A 233 -8.46 -15.75 2.10
N THR A 234 -7.37 -16.51 2.02
CA THR A 234 -7.11 -17.38 0.88
C THR A 234 -6.48 -18.70 1.30
N ALA A 235 -6.66 -19.72 0.45
CA ALA A 235 -6.00 -21.01 0.58
C ALA A 235 -4.58 -21.02 -0.03
N ASP A 236 -4.24 -20.00 -0.83
CA ASP A 236 -2.87 -19.78 -1.34
C ASP A 236 -1.95 -19.44 -0.17
N GLN A 237 -0.99 -20.31 0.14
CA GLN A 237 -0.23 -20.23 1.38
C GLN A 237 0.70 -19.02 1.39
N GLU A 238 1.25 -18.65 0.25
CA GLU A 238 2.16 -17.54 0.04
C GLU A 238 1.46 -16.21 0.32
N ILE A 239 0.24 -16.04 -0.21
CA ILE A 239 -0.60 -14.87 0.09
C ILE A 239 -1.13 -14.92 1.54
N ASN A 240 -1.48 -16.11 2.05
CA ASN A 240 -1.95 -16.30 3.42
C ASN A 240 -0.86 -15.97 4.47
N ASN A 241 0.41 -16.00 4.08
CA ASN A 241 1.58 -15.61 4.89
C ASN A 241 2.13 -14.22 4.50
N THR A 242 1.28 -13.32 4.00
CA THR A 242 1.70 -11.98 3.57
C THR A 242 0.77 -10.90 4.13
N ILE A 243 1.35 -9.83 4.69
CA ILE A 243 0.64 -8.57 4.95
C ILE A 243 1.05 -7.56 3.88
N PHE A 244 0.08 -6.87 3.29
CA PHE A 244 0.34 -5.83 2.30
C PHE A 244 0.18 -4.45 2.93
N LEU A 245 0.98 -3.49 2.46
CA LEU A 245 0.88 -2.09 2.83
C LEU A 245 0.78 -1.24 1.57
N ASN A 246 -0.26 -0.42 1.48
CA ASN A 246 -0.37 0.64 0.49
C ASN A 246 -0.21 1.99 1.19
N TYR A 247 0.66 2.84 0.69
CA TYR A 247 0.85 4.19 1.17
C TYR A 247 0.57 5.20 0.07
N LYS A 248 -0.19 6.24 0.41
CA LYS A 248 -0.26 7.48 -0.34
C LYS A 248 0.37 8.60 0.47
N ILE A 249 1.31 9.31 -0.13
CA ILE A 249 2.04 10.41 0.52
C ILE A 249 1.69 11.69 -0.22
N TYR A 250 1.15 12.64 0.52
CA TYR A 250 0.70 13.93 0.01
C TYR A 250 1.69 15.01 0.43
N ASN A 251 2.20 15.76 -0.55
CA ASN A 251 2.85 17.02 -0.25
C ASN A 251 1.79 18.10 -0.06
N ARG A 252 1.45 18.42 1.19
CA ARG A 252 0.48 19.48 1.53
C ARG A 252 1.14 20.86 1.62
N SER A 253 2.46 20.94 1.44
CA SER A 253 3.21 22.19 1.44
C SER A 253 3.14 22.91 0.07
N THR A 254 3.71 24.12 0.03
CA THR A 254 3.96 24.87 -1.22
C THR A 254 5.37 24.67 -1.76
N VAL A 255 6.15 23.78 -1.15
CA VAL A 255 7.55 23.54 -1.45
C VAL A 255 7.68 22.32 -2.38
N ASN A 256 8.45 22.48 -3.45
CA ASN A 256 8.91 21.35 -4.25
C ASN A 256 10.15 20.77 -3.57
N TYR A 257 10.10 19.49 -3.22
CA TYR A 257 11.25 18.80 -2.67
C TYR A 257 11.96 18.00 -3.78
N ASP A 258 13.28 18.13 -3.84
CA ASP A 258 14.12 17.32 -4.72
C ASP A 258 14.88 16.26 -3.93
N SER A 259 15.54 15.36 -4.68
CA SER A 259 16.38 14.30 -4.11
C SER A 259 15.62 13.52 -3.03
N CYS A 260 14.32 13.31 -3.23
CA CYS A 260 13.47 12.68 -2.26
C CYS A 260 13.74 11.19 -2.23
N TYR A 261 13.79 10.64 -1.02
CA TYR A 261 13.86 9.21 -0.79
C TYR A 261 12.74 8.84 0.17
N VAL A 262 12.14 7.70 -0.13
CA VAL A 262 11.17 7.07 0.74
C VAL A 262 11.66 5.68 1.08
N GLY A 263 11.55 5.28 2.33
CA GLY A 263 11.99 3.98 2.77
C GLY A 263 11.12 3.39 3.84
N PHE A 264 11.16 2.07 3.95
CA PHE A 264 10.47 1.32 4.98
C PHE A 264 11.50 0.84 6.00
N TRP A 265 11.46 1.42 7.18
CA TRP A 265 12.30 1.04 8.30
C TRP A 265 11.64 -0.11 9.05
N SER A 266 12.46 -1.10 9.43
CA SER A 266 12.04 -2.22 10.26
C SER A 266 13.08 -2.48 11.34
N ASP A 267 12.62 -2.50 12.58
CA ASP A 267 13.27 -3.20 13.68
C ASP A 267 12.74 -4.62 13.65
N PHE A 268 13.63 -5.58 13.40
CA PHE A 268 13.21 -6.97 13.24
C PHE A 268 12.90 -7.62 14.60
N ASP A 269 13.72 -8.51 15.15
CA ASP A 269 13.36 -9.44 16.23
C ASP A 269 12.60 -10.65 15.67
N LEU A 270 13.29 -11.44 14.84
CA LEU A 270 12.74 -12.70 14.34
C LEU A 270 12.80 -13.76 15.44
N GLY A 271 11.78 -13.77 16.30
CA GLY A 271 11.82 -14.59 17.51
C GLY A 271 12.83 -13.98 18.48
N ASN A 272 13.96 -14.67 18.72
CA ASN A 272 15.05 -14.10 19.50
C ASN A 272 15.88 -13.12 18.66
N TYR A 273 15.76 -11.84 18.99
CA TYR A 273 16.54 -10.79 18.33
C TYR A 273 18.07 -10.97 18.46
N ALA A 274 18.55 -11.72 19.46
CA ALA A 274 19.98 -11.80 19.75
C ALA A 274 20.77 -12.70 18.78
N ASP A 275 20.08 -13.50 17.96
CA ASP A 275 20.68 -14.36 16.96
C ASP A 275 20.27 -13.99 15.52
N ASP A 276 19.84 -12.76 15.27
CA ASP A 276 19.42 -12.33 13.93
C ASP A 276 20.58 -11.96 12.98
N TYR A 277 20.38 -12.31 11.70
CA TYR A 277 21.08 -11.76 10.54
C TYR A 277 20.11 -11.08 9.57
N VAL A 278 20.63 -10.16 8.75
CA VAL A 278 19.89 -9.51 7.68
C VAL A 278 20.54 -9.67 6.31
N GLY A 279 19.72 -9.55 5.27
CA GLY A 279 20.11 -9.68 3.87
C GLY A 279 19.28 -8.82 2.94
N SER A 280 19.71 -8.72 1.68
CA SER A 280 18.91 -8.17 0.60
C SER A 280 18.81 -9.13 -0.58
N ASP A 281 17.64 -9.14 -1.23
CA ASP A 281 17.43 -9.77 -2.52
C ASP A 281 17.20 -8.68 -3.57
N VAL A 282 18.26 -8.36 -4.31
CA VAL A 282 18.27 -7.23 -5.25
C VAL A 282 17.32 -7.48 -6.41
N ASN A 283 17.34 -8.69 -6.99
CA ASN A 283 16.45 -9.05 -8.09
C ASN A 283 14.97 -9.05 -7.68
N ARG A 284 14.66 -9.50 -6.46
CA ARG A 284 13.28 -9.46 -5.93
C ARG A 284 12.91 -8.13 -5.29
N GLY A 285 13.82 -7.17 -5.22
CA GLY A 285 13.55 -5.87 -4.61
C GLY A 285 13.09 -5.98 -3.15
N SER A 286 13.77 -6.81 -2.37
CA SER A 286 13.44 -7.03 -0.95
C SER A 286 14.67 -6.97 -0.04
N PHE A 287 14.42 -6.69 1.23
CA PHE A 287 15.37 -6.96 2.31
C PHE A 287 14.70 -7.81 3.36
N TYR A 288 15.48 -8.54 4.14
CA TYR A 288 14.95 -9.59 5.00
C TYR A 288 15.82 -9.86 6.23
N VAL A 289 15.20 -10.45 7.24
CA VAL A 289 15.84 -11.03 8.44
C VAL A 289 15.73 -12.55 8.41
N TYR A 290 16.73 -13.23 8.96
CA TYR A 290 16.79 -14.69 9.13
C TYR A 290 17.68 -15.06 10.30
N ASN A 291 17.52 -16.28 10.83
CA ASN A 291 18.30 -16.73 11.98
C ASN A 291 19.79 -16.92 11.66
N GLY A 292 20.63 -16.53 12.61
CA GLY A 292 22.07 -16.58 12.51
C GLY A 292 22.67 -17.98 12.70
N ASP A 293 21.91 -18.87 13.31
CA ASP A 293 22.27 -20.28 13.49
C ASP A 293 21.08 -21.24 13.25
N SER A 294 21.27 -22.53 13.53
CA SER A 294 20.29 -23.58 13.26
C SER A 294 19.11 -23.68 14.24
N ASN A 295 19.01 -22.82 15.25
CA ASN A 295 17.93 -22.83 16.22
C ASN A 295 17.63 -21.44 16.78
N ASP A 296 16.40 -20.97 16.61
CA ASP A 296 15.93 -19.75 17.26
C ASP A 296 15.32 -20.10 18.63
N GLU A 297 16.11 -19.96 19.71
CA GLU A 297 15.63 -20.22 21.06
C GLU A 297 14.64 -19.17 21.59
N SER A 298 13.81 -19.55 22.56
CA SER A 298 13.12 -18.53 23.35
C SER A 298 14.12 -17.83 24.29
N ALA A 299 14.21 -16.51 24.19
CA ALA A 299 15.04 -15.67 25.03
C ALA A 299 14.33 -14.36 25.37
N PHE A 300 14.77 -13.64 26.42
CA PHE A 300 14.30 -12.28 26.74
C PHE A 300 12.77 -12.06 26.81
N GLY A 301 11.99 -13.11 27.08
CA GLY A 301 10.53 -13.05 27.14
C GLY A 301 9.82 -13.16 25.78
N VAL A 302 10.56 -13.38 24.69
CA VAL A 302 10.04 -13.69 23.35
C VAL A 302 10.16 -15.18 23.06
N ILE A 303 9.23 -15.70 22.24
CA ILE A 303 9.19 -17.11 21.84
C ILE A 303 9.88 -17.24 20.48
N GLY A 304 11.05 -17.88 20.47
CA GLY A 304 11.76 -18.24 19.25
C GLY A 304 11.08 -19.34 18.43
N TYR A 305 11.48 -19.47 17.18
CA TYR A 305 10.95 -20.37 16.16
C TYR A 305 11.50 -21.80 16.21
N GLY A 306 12.48 -22.08 17.08
CA GLY A 306 13.13 -23.38 17.23
C GLY A 306 13.94 -23.77 16.00
N SER A 307 13.96 -25.05 15.64
CA SER A 307 14.72 -25.54 14.47
C SER A 307 14.00 -25.37 13.13
N ASN A 308 12.73 -24.96 13.13
CA ASN A 308 11.95 -24.71 11.91
C ASN A 308 12.01 -23.22 11.62
N LEU A 309 13.10 -22.81 10.97
CA LEU A 309 13.51 -21.42 10.91
C LEU A 309 12.79 -20.64 9.81
N PRO A 310 12.27 -19.44 10.11
CA PRO A 310 11.73 -18.55 9.12
C PRO A 310 12.74 -17.56 8.55
N ALA A 311 12.30 -16.86 7.52
CA ALA A 311 12.78 -15.56 7.12
C ALA A 311 11.59 -14.62 6.92
N GLN A 312 11.77 -13.35 7.24
CA GLN A 312 10.76 -12.30 7.08
C GLN A 312 11.32 -11.22 6.16
N SER A 313 10.61 -10.92 5.07
CA SER A 313 10.98 -9.84 4.17
C SER A 313 10.13 -8.60 4.32
N VAL A 314 10.71 -7.49 3.89
CA VAL A 314 10.02 -6.32 3.37
C VAL A 314 10.32 -6.25 1.87
N THR A 315 9.28 -6.41 1.06
CA THR A 315 9.38 -6.46 -0.41
C THR A 315 8.70 -5.26 -1.03
N PHE A 316 9.42 -4.54 -1.90
CA PHE A 316 8.86 -3.44 -2.69
C PHE A 316 8.12 -4.02 -3.90
N LEU A 317 6.81 -3.83 -3.96
CA LEU A 317 5.99 -4.23 -5.11
C LEU A 317 5.92 -3.09 -6.14
N LYS A 318 5.87 -1.85 -5.65
CA LYS A 318 5.89 -0.62 -6.45
C LYS A 318 6.36 0.54 -5.58
N GLY A 319 7.38 1.27 -6.02
CA GLY A 319 7.86 2.49 -5.37
C GLY A 319 7.29 3.77 -5.98
N PRO A 320 7.84 4.95 -5.62
CA PRO A 320 7.47 6.22 -6.21
C PRO A 320 7.75 6.22 -7.72
N LYS A 321 6.94 6.99 -8.45
CA LYS A 321 7.15 7.22 -9.87
C LYS A 321 8.53 7.86 -10.09
N GLN A 322 9.24 7.40 -11.11
CA GLN A 322 10.43 8.07 -11.60
C GLN A 322 10.08 9.44 -12.21
N ASP A 323 10.99 10.40 -12.06
CA ASP A 323 10.83 11.71 -12.68
C ASP A 323 10.85 11.55 -14.20
N ASN A 324 9.85 12.13 -14.88
CA ASN A 324 9.73 12.05 -16.33
C ASN A 324 10.99 12.57 -17.03
N ASP A 325 11.59 11.74 -17.89
CA ASP A 325 12.72 12.11 -18.76
C ASP A 325 12.37 11.99 -20.25
N GLY A 326 11.13 11.59 -20.57
CA GLY A 326 10.61 11.42 -21.92
C GLY A 326 11.09 10.16 -22.61
N ILE A 327 11.66 9.20 -21.86
CA ILE A 327 12.19 7.92 -22.35
C ILE A 327 11.41 6.78 -21.68
N ASP A 328 11.31 5.65 -22.37
CA ASP A 328 10.98 4.36 -21.76
C ASP A 328 12.31 3.74 -21.28
N ASN A 329 12.64 3.92 -20.00
CA ASN A 329 13.92 3.48 -19.46
C ASN A 329 13.95 1.94 -19.41
N ALA A 330 15.07 1.32 -19.82
CA ALA A 330 15.16 -0.13 -19.86
C ALA A 330 15.30 -0.74 -18.45
N VAL A 331 14.96 -2.04 -18.33
CA VAL A 331 15.40 -2.84 -17.20
C VAL A 331 16.92 -3.05 -17.31
N GLY A 332 17.68 -2.54 -16.36
CA GLY A 332 19.13 -2.54 -16.46
C GLY A 332 19.85 -1.83 -15.33
N ILE A 333 21.10 -1.43 -15.59
CA ILE A 333 22.02 -0.88 -14.58
C ILE A 333 22.55 0.51 -14.93
N ASN A 334 22.13 1.08 -16.06
CA ASN A 334 22.55 2.43 -16.44
C ASN A 334 21.86 3.49 -15.56
N SER A 335 22.23 4.74 -15.75
CA SER A 335 21.49 5.85 -15.14
C SER A 335 20.03 5.76 -15.53
N ASN A 336 19.14 6.03 -14.58
CA ASN A 336 17.69 5.98 -14.77
C ASN A 336 17.12 4.59 -15.05
N GLU A 337 17.91 3.51 -14.99
CA GLU A 337 17.43 2.13 -15.10
C GLU A 337 17.42 1.44 -13.73
N THR A 338 16.56 0.43 -13.56
CA THR A 338 16.56 -0.46 -12.40
C THR A 338 16.23 -1.89 -12.82
N ILE A 339 16.54 -2.86 -11.96
CA ILE A 339 16.30 -4.28 -12.23
C ILE A 339 15.03 -4.83 -11.56
N ASN A 340 14.43 -4.05 -10.64
CA ASN A 340 13.34 -4.51 -9.78
C ASN A 340 12.15 -3.53 -9.69
N GLY A 341 12.12 -2.52 -10.56
CA GLY A 341 11.02 -1.57 -10.71
C GLY A 341 9.92 -2.06 -11.66
N VAL A 342 8.90 -1.22 -11.88
CA VAL A 342 7.73 -1.50 -12.73
C VAL A 342 7.63 -0.44 -13.84
N GLY A 343 7.23 -0.83 -15.04
CA GLY A 343 7.06 0.09 -16.19
C GLY A 343 8.29 0.17 -17.11
N PHE A 344 9.46 -0.27 -16.65
CA PHE A 344 10.70 -0.21 -17.43
C PHE A 344 10.69 -1.14 -18.66
N GLY A 345 10.97 -0.58 -19.84
CA GLY A 345 11.17 -1.30 -21.10
C GLY A 345 9.88 -1.85 -21.71
N ASP A 346 8.72 -1.27 -21.39
CA ASP A 346 7.41 -1.75 -21.84
C ASP A 346 6.86 -1.03 -23.09
N GLY A 347 7.59 -0.03 -23.59
CA GLY A 347 7.25 0.80 -24.73
C GLY A 347 6.39 2.03 -24.42
N ILE A 348 6.07 2.28 -23.15
CA ILE A 348 5.28 3.44 -22.70
C ILE A 348 6.20 4.43 -22.02
N LEU A 349 6.30 5.64 -22.58
CA LEU A 349 7.14 6.70 -22.01
C LEU A 349 6.64 7.14 -20.64
N ASP A 350 7.56 7.38 -19.72
CA ASP A 350 7.33 7.99 -18.41
C ASP A 350 6.25 7.25 -17.58
N ASN A 351 6.24 5.91 -17.60
CA ASN A 351 5.39 5.08 -16.73
C ASN A 351 6.18 4.25 -15.70
N GLU A 352 7.45 4.60 -15.50
CA GLU A 352 8.37 3.90 -14.62
C GLU A 352 8.14 4.23 -13.14
N TYR A 353 8.20 3.20 -12.32
CA TYR A 353 8.13 3.27 -10.86
C TYR A 353 9.31 2.52 -10.28
N TRP A 354 10.09 3.22 -9.46
CA TRP A 354 11.25 2.65 -8.80
C TRP A 354 10.88 1.41 -7.98
N GLY A 355 11.83 0.47 -7.84
CA GLY A 355 11.71 -0.64 -6.91
C GLY A 355 12.49 -0.36 -5.62
N LEU A 356 13.12 -1.40 -5.06
CA LEU A 356 14.09 -1.23 -3.97
C LEU A 356 15.42 -0.78 -4.56
N GLU A 357 15.83 0.44 -4.26
CA GLU A 357 17.05 1.05 -4.80
C GLU A 357 18.24 0.96 -3.85
N ARG A 358 18.00 0.89 -2.54
CA ARG A 358 19.06 0.78 -1.53
C ARG A 358 18.59 -0.04 -0.35
N PHE A 359 19.52 -0.73 0.31
CA PHE A 359 19.29 -1.35 1.61
C PHE A 359 20.48 -1.11 2.52
N MET A 360 20.19 -0.56 3.71
CA MET A 360 21.17 -0.43 4.79
C MET A 360 20.69 -1.16 6.04
N ALA A 361 21.62 -1.84 6.68
CA ALA A 361 21.48 -2.40 8.01
C ALA A 361 22.41 -1.68 8.97
N TYR A 362 21.94 -1.37 10.18
CA TYR A 362 22.70 -0.64 11.17
C TYR A 362 22.43 -1.15 12.58
N GLY A 363 23.40 -0.96 13.48
CA GLY A 363 23.34 -1.41 14.87
C GLY A 363 22.55 -0.47 15.78
N THR A 364 22.22 -0.95 16.97
CA THR A 364 21.43 -0.19 17.93
C THR A 364 22.24 0.91 18.64
N GLY A 365 21.58 1.97 19.07
CA GLY A 365 22.16 3.04 19.90
C GLY A 365 23.32 3.77 19.23
N GLY A 366 24.50 3.68 19.85
CA GLY A 366 25.72 4.33 19.36
C GLY A 366 26.32 3.70 18.10
N GLY A 367 25.89 2.49 17.74
CA GLY A 367 26.52 1.67 16.72
C GLY A 367 27.81 0.99 17.19
N GLN A 368 28.34 0.10 16.36
CA GLN A 368 29.57 -0.66 16.63
C GLN A 368 30.83 0.07 16.15
N PHE A 369 30.68 1.03 15.24
CA PHE A 369 31.77 1.81 14.64
C PHE A 369 31.31 3.22 14.28
N ALA A 370 32.25 4.09 13.89
CA ALA A 370 31.94 5.46 13.50
C ALA A 370 31.02 5.49 12.27
N GLY A 371 29.88 6.18 12.39
CA GLY A 371 28.87 6.27 11.34
C GLY A 371 27.73 5.25 11.44
N ASP A 372 27.89 4.14 12.18
CA ASP A 372 26.82 3.18 12.51
C ASP A 372 25.96 3.66 13.69
N GLY A 373 24.73 3.18 13.90
CA GLY A 373 23.89 3.46 15.07
C GLY A 373 22.54 4.11 14.76
N ASP A 374 21.76 4.46 15.78
CA ASP A 374 20.43 5.07 15.59
C ASP A 374 20.50 6.49 14.99
N PRO A 375 19.65 6.83 14.00
CA PRO A 375 19.59 8.18 13.47
C PRO A 375 18.97 9.14 14.49
N ILE A 376 19.42 10.40 14.48
CA ILE A 376 19.01 11.42 15.46
C ILE A 376 18.68 12.74 14.76
N THR A 377 19.49 13.14 13.78
CA THR A 377 19.29 14.37 13.01
C THR A 377 18.69 14.07 11.64
N GLU A 378 18.09 15.06 11.00
CA GLU A 378 17.55 14.97 9.63
C GLU A 378 18.61 14.46 8.64
N THR A 379 19.87 14.86 8.85
CA THR A 379 21.00 14.39 8.04
C THR A 379 21.25 12.88 8.22
N HIS A 380 21.13 12.35 9.44
CA HIS A 380 21.29 10.90 9.66
C HIS A 380 20.19 10.11 8.94
N PHE A 381 18.92 10.53 9.09
CA PHE A 381 17.79 9.88 8.41
C PHE A 381 17.94 9.93 6.88
N TYR A 382 18.26 11.10 6.33
CA TYR A 382 18.49 11.27 4.89
C TYR A 382 19.70 10.46 4.39
N ASN A 383 20.77 10.37 5.17
CA ASN A 383 21.94 9.55 4.82
C ASN A 383 21.54 8.07 4.70
N TYR A 384 20.86 7.51 5.70
CA TYR A 384 20.40 6.12 5.65
C TYR A 384 19.47 5.86 4.46
N LEU A 385 18.48 6.74 4.23
CA LEU A 385 17.60 6.65 3.06
C LEU A 385 18.36 6.75 1.73
N SER A 386 19.46 7.49 1.67
CA SER A 386 20.27 7.67 0.45
C SER A 386 21.47 6.71 0.35
N GLY A 387 21.60 5.73 1.25
CA GLY A 387 22.62 4.67 1.18
C GLY A 387 23.98 5.09 1.76
N LYS A 388 23.98 5.96 2.77
CA LYS A 388 25.17 6.47 3.46
C LYS A 388 25.04 6.30 4.96
N TRP A 389 26.16 6.09 5.64
CA TRP A 389 26.23 6.05 7.10
C TRP A 389 25.91 7.41 7.74
N ARG A 390 25.69 7.47 9.06
CA ARG A 390 25.33 8.73 9.77
C ARG A 390 26.35 9.84 9.53
N ASP A 391 27.62 9.48 9.42
CA ASP A 391 28.74 10.40 9.16
C ASP A 391 28.86 10.84 7.68
N GLY A 392 27.97 10.36 6.80
CA GLY A 392 27.95 10.65 5.38
C GLY A 392 28.85 9.77 4.52
N SER A 393 29.60 8.84 5.13
CA SER A 393 30.39 7.86 4.37
C SER A 393 29.49 6.92 3.58
N GLN A 394 29.94 6.52 2.39
CA GLN A 394 29.16 5.64 1.51
C GLN A 394 29.20 4.19 1.99
N THR A 395 28.12 3.45 1.75
CA THR A 395 28.12 2.00 1.88
C THR A 395 29.03 1.38 0.83
N VAL A 396 29.84 0.40 1.25
CA VAL A 396 30.75 -0.37 0.38
C VAL A 396 30.43 -1.85 0.43
N TYR A 397 30.81 -2.58 -0.61
CA TYR A 397 30.68 -4.02 -0.65
C TYR A 397 31.72 -4.69 0.28
N GLY A 398 31.26 -5.60 1.13
CA GLY A 398 32.10 -6.44 1.99
C GLY A 398 32.12 -6.02 3.47
N GLY A 399 32.44 -6.99 4.34
CA GLY A 399 32.38 -6.84 5.80
C GLY A 399 31.02 -6.33 6.28
N ASN A 400 31.03 -5.29 7.11
CA ASN A 400 29.83 -4.61 7.62
C ASN A 400 29.35 -3.44 6.74
N GLY A 401 29.85 -3.32 5.52
CA GLY A 401 29.43 -2.27 4.59
C GLY A 401 30.03 -0.88 4.82
N ASN A 402 30.97 -0.73 5.75
CA ASN A 402 31.66 0.54 6.01
C ASN A 402 33.15 0.47 5.66
N SER A 403 33.62 1.38 4.79
CA SER A 403 35.01 1.34 4.29
C SER A 403 36.07 1.48 5.39
N ALA A 404 35.85 2.33 6.39
CA ALA A 404 36.80 2.53 7.48
C ALA A 404 36.86 1.32 8.43
N SER A 405 35.74 0.60 8.58
CA SER A 405 35.66 -0.58 9.44
C SER A 405 36.05 -1.88 8.74
N SER A 406 35.66 -2.07 7.47
CA SER A 406 35.83 -3.33 6.73
C SER A 406 36.97 -3.32 5.70
N GLY A 407 37.47 -2.14 5.34
CA GLY A 407 38.42 -1.98 4.23
C GLY A 407 37.80 -2.14 2.83
N GLY A 408 36.47 -2.23 2.73
CA GLY A 408 35.76 -2.28 1.45
C GLY A 408 35.99 -1.01 0.61
N THR A 409 36.14 -1.18 -0.71
CA THR A 409 36.47 -0.08 -1.65
C THR A 409 35.48 0.07 -2.80
N ILE A 410 34.66 -0.95 -3.06
CA ILE A 410 33.64 -0.93 -4.10
C ILE A 410 32.37 -0.37 -3.46
N LEU A 411 31.81 0.73 -3.98
CA LEU A 411 30.54 1.25 -3.47
C LEU A 411 29.42 0.23 -3.67
N SER A 412 28.47 0.14 -2.73
CA SER A 412 27.31 -0.74 -2.86
C SER A 412 26.03 -0.03 -2.45
N LYS A 413 24.97 -0.18 -3.25
CA LYS A 413 23.61 0.25 -2.90
C LYS A 413 22.94 -0.65 -1.86
N TYR A 414 23.32 -1.92 -1.82
CA TYR A 414 22.67 -2.94 -0.99
C TYR A 414 23.68 -3.61 -0.08
N MET A 415 23.35 -3.72 1.20
CA MET A 415 24.12 -4.54 2.14
C MET A 415 23.72 -6.01 2.02
N TYR A 416 24.71 -6.91 2.09
CA TYR A 416 24.48 -8.36 2.20
C TYR A 416 23.59 -8.94 1.08
N SER A 417 23.86 -8.54 -0.17
CA SER A 417 23.09 -8.95 -1.36
C SER A 417 23.22 -10.43 -1.71
N SER A 418 24.16 -11.15 -1.11
CA SER A 418 24.52 -12.53 -1.47
C SER A 418 24.68 -12.65 -2.99
N THR A 419 24.09 -13.69 -3.61
CA THR A 419 24.08 -13.90 -5.06
C THR A 419 22.84 -13.34 -5.75
N SER A 420 22.03 -12.50 -5.08
CA SER A 420 20.77 -11.97 -5.63
C SER A 420 20.95 -10.84 -6.63
N ASP A 421 22.18 -10.34 -6.81
CA ASP A 421 22.53 -9.27 -7.75
C ASP A 421 23.40 -9.78 -8.91
N PRO A 422 22.83 -10.55 -9.85
CA PRO A 422 23.58 -11.16 -10.94
C PRO A 422 24.14 -10.14 -11.93
N LEU A 423 23.55 -8.95 -12.00
CA LEU A 423 24.00 -7.85 -12.88
C LEU A 423 24.97 -6.90 -12.17
N HIS A 424 25.26 -7.12 -10.88
CA HIS A 424 26.07 -6.22 -10.07
C HIS A 424 25.50 -4.79 -10.06
N TYR A 425 24.17 -4.66 -10.10
CA TYR A 425 23.45 -3.39 -10.06
C TYR A 425 23.83 -2.56 -8.83
N GLY A 426 23.98 -3.22 -7.68
CA GLY A 426 24.38 -2.61 -6.43
C GLY A 426 25.77 -1.97 -6.49
N THR A 427 26.68 -2.55 -7.24
CA THR A 427 28.08 -2.10 -7.37
C THR A 427 28.38 -1.40 -8.70
N GLY A 428 27.33 -1.00 -9.45
CA GLY A 428 27.48 -0.29 -10.72
C GLY A 428 28.15 -1.13 -11.83
N GLY A 429 27.88 -2.44 -11.86
CA GLY A 429 28.44 -3.38 -12.83
C GLY A 429 29.81 -3.93 -12.46
N ILE A 430 30.40 -3.50 -11.34
CA ILE A 430 31.72 -3.98 -10.89
C ILE A 430 31.54 -5.31 -10.16
N THR A 431 32.12 -6.39 -10.69
CA THR A 431 32.13 -7.69 -10.01
C THR A 431 32.99 -7.65 -8.74
N PRO A 432 32.41 -7.80 -7.54
CA PRO A 432 33.17 -7.85 -6.31
C PRO A 432 33.76 -9.25 -6.07
N SER A 433 34.77 -9.35 -5.20
CA SER A 433 35.35 -10.62 -4.76
C SER A 433 35.40 -10.68 -3.23
N PRO A 434 34.75 -11.68 -2.59
CA PRO A 434 33.90 -12.72 -3.18
C PRO A 434 32.51 -12.19 -3.61
N THR A 435 31.81 -12.93 -4.48
CA THR A 435 30.49 -12.52 -5.02
C THR A 435 29.29 -12.88 -4.13
N ASN A 436 29.50 -13.54 -2.99
CA ASN A 436 28.44 -14.02 -2.10
C ASN A 436 28.39 -13.26 -0.77
N TRP A 437 28.44 -11.93 -0.80
CA TRP A 437 28.48 -11.11 0.42
C TRP A 437 27.19 -11.22 1.22
N SER A 438 27.32 -11.80 2.41
CA SER A 438 26.30 -12.05 3.42
C SER A 438 26.92 -11.91 4.80
N GLU A 439 26.12 -11.70 5.85
CA GLU A 439 26.62 -11.68 7.22
C GLU A 439 27.37 -12.96 7.60
N VAL A 440 26.87 -14.11 7.12
CA VAL A 440 27.52 -15.42 7.29
C VAL A 440 28.90 -15.44 6.63
N SER A 441 29.00 -15.02 5.37
CA SER A 441 30.27 -15.06 4.62
C SER A 441 31.35 -14.15 5.21
N THR A 442 30.96 -13.09 5.91
CA THR A 442 31.89 -12.13 6.53
C THR A 442 32.13 -12.40 7.99
N GLY A 443 31.40 -13.34 8.60
CA GLY A 443 31.51 -13.68 10.01
C GLY A 443 31.08 -12.54 10.93
N ASN A 444 30.06 -11.77 10.55
CA ASN A 444 29.50 -10.77 11.44
C ASN A 444 28.88 -11.48 12.65
N PRO A 445 29.00 -10.95 13.88
CA PRO A 445 28.28 -11.51 15.02
C PRO A 445 26.76 -11.30 14.81
N PRO A 446 25.91 -12.31 15.06
CA PRO A 446 24.47 -12.14 15.02
C PRO A 446 23.99 -11.25 16.18
N GLY A 447 22.78 -10.72 16.07
CA GLY A 447 22.23 -9.80 17.07
C GLY A 447 21.10 -8.95 16.51
N ASP A 448 20.59 -8.04 17.33
CA ASP A 448 19.45 -7.18 17.00
C ASP A 448 19.69 -6.39 15.70
N ARG A 449 18.79 -6.56 14.71
CA ARG A 449 18.92 -5.99 13.37
C ARG A 449 17.84 -4.97 13.04
N ARG A 450 18.31 -3.79 12.66
CA ARG A 450 17.51 -2.74 12.02
C ARG A 450 17.87 -2.62 10.56
N GLY A 451 16.84 -2.51 9.73
CA GLY A 451 16.96 -2.37 8.29
C GLY A 451 16.15 -1.20 7.76
N ILE A 452 16.68 -0.53 6.74
CA ILE A 452 15.95 0.45 5.94
C ILE A 452 16.17 0.15 4.47
N GLY A 453 15.11 -0.30 3.80
CA GLY A 453 15.05 -0.39 2.35
C GLY A 453 14.45 0.90 1.80
N SER A 454 15.06 1.50 0.79
CA SER A 454 14.60 2.78 0.23
C SER A 454 14.52 2.78 -1.29
N SER A 455 13.69 3.70 -1.79
CA SER A 455 13.42 3.94 -3.19
C SER A 455 13.63 5.43 -3.53
N GLY A 456 14.01 5.71 -4.78
CA GLY A 456 14.36 7.05 -5.27
C GLY A 456 15.82 7.17 -5.77
N PRO A 457 16.25 8.38 -6.16
CA PRO A 457 15.58 9.65 -5.89
C PRO A 457 14.36 9.94 -6.80
N PHE A 458 13.49 10.83 -6.33
CA PHE A 458 12.40 11.41 -7.11
C PHE A 458 12.15 12.86 -6.70
N THR A 459 11.34 13.59 -7.46
CA THR A 459 10.88 14.94 -7.13
C THR A 459 9.48 14.89 -6.54
N LEU A 460 9.31 15.45 -5.34
CA LEU A 460 8.01 15.58 -4.69
C LEU A 460 7.51 17.03 -4.83
N ASN A 461 6.81 17.30 -5.94
CA ASN A 461 6.22 18.61 -6.20
C ASN A 461 5.16 19.00 -5.16
N ALA A 462 4.97 20.30 -4.96
CA ALA A 462 3.90 20.83 -4.14
C ALA A 462 2.53 20.33 -4.63
N GLY A 463 1.70 19.83 -3.70
CA GLY A 463 0.39 19.25 -4.02
C GLY A 463 0.43 17.85 -4.67
N ALA A 464 1.62 17.29 -4.95
CA ALA A 464 1.74 15.97 -5.55
C ALA A 464 1.37 14.86 -4.57
N ILE A 465 0.98 13.72 -5.15
CA ILE A 465 0.67 12.48 -4.45
C ILE A 465 1.58 11.40 -5.03
N ILE A 466 2.29 10.68 -4.17
CA ILE A 466 3.00 9.46 -4.57
C ILE A 466 2.39 8.24 -3.89
N GLU A 467 2.46 7.09 -4.54
CA GLU A 467 1.94 5.83 -4.04
C GLU A 467 3.05 4.78 -3.95
N ILE A 468 3.03 3.99 -2.89
CA ILE A 468 3.99 2.91 -2.63
C ILE A 468 3.21 1.67 -2.21
N ASP A 469 3.56 0.53 -2.78
CA ASP A 469 3.03 -0.78 -2.40
C ASP A 469 4.16 -1.69 -1.91
N LEU A 470 3.95 -2.26 -0.72
CA LEU A 470 4.87 -3.18 -0.07
C LEU A 470 4.16 -4.49 0.27
N ALA A 471 4.94 -5.57 0.35
CA ALA A 471 4.53 -6.85 0.91
C ALA A 471 5.50 -7.30 1.99
N LEU A 472 4.96 -7.66 3.15
CA LEU A 472 5.67 -8.26 4.27
C LEU A 472 5.46 -9.77 4.17
N VAL A 473 6.43 -10.47 3.56
CA VAL A 473 6.29 -11.89 3.20
C VAL A 473 7.06 -12.75 4.21
N PHE A 474 6.34 -13.65 4.89
CA PHE A 474 6.89 -14.61 5.82
C PHE A 474 7.09 -15.96 5.12
N GLY A 475 8.32 -16.48 5.14
CA GLY A 475 8.64 -17.82 4.66
C GLY A 475 9.20 -18.66 5.80
N ARG A 476 8.73 -19.90 5.96
CA ARG A 476 9.20 -20.80 7.03
C ARG A 476 9.53 -22.17 6.49
N ASP A 477 10.75 -22.63 6.74
CA ASP A 477 11.12 -24.00 6.46
C ASP A 477 10.61 -24.92 7.59
N MET A 478 9.87 -25.95 7.19
CA MET A 478 9.33 -26.96 8.10
C MET A 478 10.18 -28.24 8.14
N THR A 479 11.27 -28.30 7.37
CA THR A 479 12.14 -29.47 7.25
C THR A 479 13.36 -29.42 8.17
N GLY A 480 13.74 -28.24 8.67
CA GLY A 480 14.90 -28.06 9.54
C GLY A 480 16.22 -28.09 8.79
N SER A 481 16.25 -27.60 7.55
CA SER A 481 17.40 -27.68 6.64
C SER A 481 18.53 -26.66 6.93
N GLY A 482 18.48 -25.98 8.08
CA GLY A 482 19.49 -25.03 8.56
C GLY A 482 19.07 -23.55 8.48
N PRO A 483 19.96 -22.63 8.92
CA PRO A 483 19.65 -21.19 9.10
C PRO A 483 19.12 -20.48 7.85
N GLN A 484 19.56 -20.90 6.68
CA GLN A 484 19.25 -20.23 5.42
C GLN A 484 18.01 -20.82 4.72
N ALA A 485 17.43 -21.89 5.23
CA ALA A 485 16.32 -22.59 4.56
C ALA A 485 15.07 -21.69 4.46
N GLY A 486 14.77 -20.90 5.49
CA GLY A 486 13.66 -19.94 5.48
C GLY A 486 13.78 -18.90 4.36
N ILE A 487 15.01 -18.54 3.96
CA ILE A 487 15.26 -17.56 2.88
C ILE A 487 14.72 -18.10 1.55
N ALA A 488 14.98 -19.36 1.22
CA ALA A 488 14.53 -19.97 -0.03
C ALA A 488 12.98 -20.03 -0.10
N THR A 489 12.33 -20.46 0.99
CA THR A 489 10.86 -20.47 1.09
C THR A 489 10.28 -19.06 0.93
N MET A 490 10.89 -18.07 1.58
CA MET A 490 10.47 -16.67 1.48
C MET A 490 10.64 -16.13 0.04
N GLN A 491 11.76 -16.45 -0.63
CA GLN A 491 12.00 -16.05 -2.02
C GLN A 491 10.95 -16.61 -2.99
N GLU A 492 10.59 -17.89 -2.84
CA GLU A 492 9.51 -18.51 -3.61
C GLU A 492 8.16 -17.83 -3.34
N SER A 493 7.85 -17.56 -2.07
CA SER A 493 6.64 -16.82 -1.69
C SER A 493 6.59 -15.42 -2.32
N ILE A 494 7.71 -14.70 -2.36
CA ILE A 494 7.79 -13.37 -3.00
C ILE A 494 7.47 -13.47 -4.50
N ASP A 495 7.99 -14.48 -5.19
CA ASP A 495 7.73 -14.67 -6.62
C ASP A 495 6.23 -14.90 -6.89
N THR A 496 5.56 -15.71 -6.06
CA THR A 496 4.10 -15.92 -6.10
C THR A 496 3.33 -14.64 -5.80
N VAL A 497 3.67 -13.96 -4.69
CA VAL A 497 3.03 -12.69 -4.27
C VAL A 497 3.12 -11.65 -5.39
N ARG A 498 4.29 -11.46 -5.99
CA ARG A 498 4.50 -10.49 -7.08
C ARG A 498 3.72 -10.88 -8.33
N ASN A 499 3.68 -12.17 -8.68
CA ASN A 499 2.89 -12.64 -9.82
C ASN A 499 1.40 -12.31 -9.64
N GLN A 500 0.84 -12.60 -8.46
CA GLN A 500 -0.55 -12.32 -8.15
C GLN A 500 -0.82 -10.81 -8.13
N TYR A 501 0.05 -10.02 -7.50
CA TYR A 501 -0.05 -8.55 -7.48
C TYR A 501 -0.10 -7.97 -8.91
N ASN A 502 0.82 -8.38 -9.79
CA ASN A 502 0.88 -7.93 -11.18
C ASN A 502 -0.35 -8.33 -12.01
N ARG A 503 -1.05 -9.40 -11.61
CA ARG A 503 -2.31 -9.85 -12.23
C ARG A 503 -3.54 -9.10 -11.70
N GLY A 504 -3.34 -8.11 -10.83
CA GLY A 504 -4.41 -7.35 -10.21
C GLY A 504 -5.01 -8.09 -9.03
N LEU A 505 -4.18 -8.53 -8.08
CA LEU A 505 -4.64 -9.10 -6.81
C LEU A 505 -5.67 -8.16 -6.17
N SER A 506 -6.94 -8.55 -6.24
CA SER A 506 -8.08 -7.73 -5.81
C SER A 506 -9.01 -8.58 -4.97
N SER A 507 -9.49 -8.00 -3.87
CA SER A 507 -10.68 -8.52 -3.20
C SER A 507 -11.91 -8.04 -3.96
N ASN A 508 -13.02 -8.80 -3.86
CA ASN A 508 -14.26 -8.46 -4.57
C ASN A 508 -15.08 -7.37 -3.84
N CYS A 509 -14.44 -6.50 -3.06
CA CYS A 509 -15.12 -5.46 -2.30
C CYS A 509 -15.68 -4.42 -3.27
N GLY A 510 -17.00 -4.19 -3.25
CA GLY A 510 -17.66 -3.30 -4.20
C GLY A 510 -18.23 -3.98 -5.46
N SER A 511 -17.82 -5.21 -5.77
CA SER A 511 -18.51 -6.03 -6.78
C SER A 511 -19.54 -6.88 -6.05
N GLY A 512 -20.77 -6.38 -5.93
CA GLY A 512 -21.89 -7.10 -5.33
C GLY A 512 -22.01 -8.53 -5.88
N MET A 513 -21.41 -9.51 -5.20
CA MET A 513 -21.53 -10.90 -5.54
C MET A 513 -22.92 -11.38 -5.13
N ILE A 514 -23.84 -11.30 -6.10
CA ILE A 514 -24.91 -12.27 -6.21
C ILE A 514 -24.23 -13.64 -6.31
N THR A 515 -24.45 -14.49 -5.31
CA THR A 515 -24.12 -15.92 -5.36
C THR A 515 -24.94 -16.58 -6.48
N SER A 516 -24.46 -16.48 -7.71
CA SER A 516 -24.72 -17.46 -8.75
C SER A 516 -23.56 -17.43 -9.72
N ILE A 517 -22.74 -18.48 -9.65
CA ILE A 517 -21.79 -18.81 -10.68
C ILE A 517 -22.59 -18.97 -11.98
N LYS A 518 -22.45 -18.01 -12.89
CA LYS A 518 -22.30 -18.34 -14.29
C LYS A 518 -21.01 -17.71 -14.76
N ASN A 519 -20.05 -18.57 -15.06
CA ASN A 519 -18.87 -18.23 -15.85
C ASN A 519 -19.26 -17.21 -16.91
N LYS A 520 -18.82 -15.96 -16.75
CA LYS A 520 -18.80 -15.01 -17.87
C LYS A 520 -17.68 -15.52 -18.75
N GLN A 521 -18.02 -16.45 -19.66
CA GLN A 521 -17.14 -16.74 -20.77
C GLN A 521 -16.74 -15.39 -21.35
N HIS A 522 -15.44 -15.12 -21.41
CA HIS A 522 -14.91 -14.06 -22.24
C HIS A 522 -15.40 -14.33 -23.66
N LYS A 523 -16.52 -13.69 -24.05
CA LYS A 523 -16.96 -13.69 -25.44
C LYS A 523 -15.93 -12.85 -26.17
N ASP A 524 -15.10 -13.53 -26.96
CA ASP A 524 -14.18 -12.86 -27.85
C ASP A 524 -14.98 -12.11 -28.93
N TYR A 525 -14.99 -10.78 -28.82
CA TYR A 525 -15.67 -9.88 -29.76
C TYR A 525 -14.73 -9.40 -30.88
N SER A 526 -13.59 -10.07 -31.10
CA SER A 526 -12.63 -9.75 -32.17
C SER A 526 -13.25 -9.77 -33.57
N SER A 527 -14.33 -10.53 -33.78
CA SER A 527 -15.06 -10.67 -35.05
C SER A 527 -16.36 -9.84 -35.14
N LEU A 528 -16.60 -8.93 -34.18
CA LEU A 528 -17.86 -8.17 -34.10
C LEU A 528 -18.01 -7.13 -35.21
N ILE A 529 -16.91 -6.52 -35.64
CA ILE A 529 -16.92 -5.40 -36.59
C ILE A 529 -15.95 -5.69 -37.74
N TYR A 530 -16.46 -5.71 -38.96
CA TYR A 530 -15.65 -5.99 -40.14
C TYR A 530 -16.22 -5.29 -41.41
N PRO A 531 -15.37 -4.95 -42.39
CA PRO A 531 -13.91 -4.98 -42.29
C PRO A 531 -13.40 -3.91 -41.30
N ASN A 532 -12.23 -4.13 -40.72
CA ASN A 532 -11.51 -3.14 -39.92
C ASN A 532 -10.01 -3.34 -40.18
N PRO A 533 -9.33 -2.47 -40.95
CA PRO A 533 -9.79 -1.16 -41.44
C PRO A 533 -10.92 -1.22 -42.50
N PHE A 534 -11.68 -0.14 -42.65
CA PHE A 534 -12.77 0.01 -43.63
C PHE A 534 -12.63 1.32 -44.44
N ASN A 535 -13.25 1.40 -45.62
CA ASN A 535 -13.24 2.62 -46.44
C ASN A 535 -14.53 3.43 -46.29
N LYS A 536 -15.67 2.86 -46.69
CA LYS A 536 -16.97 3.57 -46.69
C LYS A 536 -17.91 3.07 -45.61
N GLU A 537 -18.07 1.76 -45.58
CA GLU A 537 -19.01 1.08 -44.71
C GLU A 537 -18.30 0.04 -43.86
N LEU A 538 -18.81 -0.17 -42.65
CA LEU A 538 -18.42 -1.27 -41.76
C LEU A 538 -19.67 -2.03 -41.32
N THR A 539 -19.53 -3.35 -41.19
CA THR A 539 -20.59 -4.26 -40.74
C THR A 539 -20.38 -4.62 -39.28
N ILE A 540 -21.45 -4.54 -38.51
CA ILE A 540 -21.50 -4.87 -37.09
C ILE A 540 -22.40 -6.08 -36.94
N ASN A 541 -21.82 -7.17 -36.43
CA ASN A 541 -22.48 -8.44 -36.22
C ASN A 541 -22.60 -8.69 -34.71
N TYR A 542 -23.71 -8.21 -34.14
CA TYR A 542 -23.98 -8.24 -32.70
C TYR A 542 -25.26 -9.01 -32.39
N GLN A 543 -25.17 -10.01 -31.51
CA GLN A 543 -26.35 -10.75 -31.06
C GLN A 543 -27.03 -9.97 -29.93
N LEU A 544 -28.24 -9.47 -30.18
CA LEU A 544 -29.02 -8.65 -29.24
C LEU A 544 -29.46 -9.48 -28.02
N GLU A 545 -29.28 -8.92 -26.84
CA GLU A 545 -29.69 -9.48 -25.55
C GLU A 545 -31.10 -8.96 -25.15
N ASN A 546 -31.46 -7.71 -25.48
CA ASN A 546 -32.76 -7.12 -25.10
C ASN A 546 -33.62 -6.65 -26.29
N ASN A 547 -33.72 -7.43 -27.37
CA ASN A 547 -34.45 -7.15 -28.63
C ASN A 547 -34.03 -5.87 -29.39
N THR A 548 -33.44 -4.88 -28.71
CA THR A 548 -32.94 -3.63 -29.26
C THR A 548 -31.68 -3.21 -28.51
N ALA A 549 -30.70 -2.64 -29.20
CA ALA A 549 -29.52 -2.03 -28.60
C ALA A 549 -29.25 -0.66 -29.20
N THR A 550 -28.58 0.23 -28.47
CA THR A 550 -28.17 1.55 -28.95
C THR A 550 -26.74 1.50 -29.44
N LEU A 551 -26.54 1.86 -30.70
CA LEU A 551 -25.24 1.92 -31.34
C LEU A 551 -24.82 3.39 -31.50
N ALA A 552 -23.66 3.76 -30.98
CA ALA A 552 -23.11 5.11 -31.09
C ALA A 552 -21.67 5.07 -31.60
N ILE A 553 -21.31 6.03 -32.46
CA ILE A 553 -19.97 6.16 -33.05
C ILE A 553 -19.41 7.50 -32.64
N TYR A 554 -18.19 7.49 -32.11
CA TYR A 554 -17.47 8.67 -31.65
C TYR A 554 -16.17 8.84 -32.42
N ASN A 555 -15.75 10.09 -32.62
CA ASN A 555 -14.39 10.39 -33.09
C ASN A 555 -13.38 10.37 -31.91
N LEU A 556 -12.08 10.57 -32.19
CA LEU A 556 -11.02 10.55 -31.17
C LEU A 556 -11.12 11.64 -30.10
N VAL A 557 -11.84 12.75 -30.37
CA VAL A 557 -12.05 13.82 -29.39
C VAL A 557 -13.32 13.61 -28.54
N GLY A 558 -14.01 12.47 -28.73
CA GLY A 558 -15.19 12.08 -27.95
C GLY A 558 -16.51 12.65 -28.48
N GLU A 559 -16.52 13.30 -29.63
CA GLU A 559 -17.73 13.80 -30.27
C GLU A 559 -18.53 12.65 -30.88
N GLN A 560 -19.84 12.60 -30.62
CA GLN A 560 -20.73 11.59 -31.16
C GLN A 560 -21.10 11.91 -32.61
N ILE A 561 -20.52 11.16 -33.55
CA ILE A 561 -20.70 11.29 -35.00
C ILE A 561 -22.04 10.72 -35.45
N LYS A 562 -22.44 9.57 -34.90
CA LYS A 562 -23.65 8.86 -35.31
C LYS A 562 -24.24 8.08 -34.15
N THR A 563 -25.56 7.98 -34.10
CA THR A 563 -26.27 7.10 -33.17
C THR A 563 -27.48 6.48 -33.85
N GLN A 564 -27.75 5.20 -33.57
CA GLN A 564 -28.95 4.50 -34.05
C GLN A 564 -29.32 3.34 -33.14
N THR A 565 -30.61 3.03 -33.08
CA THR A 565 -31.10 1.79 -32.47
C THR A 565 -30.95 0.64 -33.45
N ILE A 566 -30.36 -0.47 -33.02
CA ILE A 566 -30.25 -1.71 -33.79
C ILE A 566 -31.25 -2.74 -33.26
N THR A 567 -31.98 -3.37 -34.17
CA THR A 567 -33.04 -4.37 -33.87
C THR A 567 -32.77 -5.73 -34.50
N GLN A 568 -31.66 -5.83 -35.25
CA GLN A 568 -31.24 -7.03 -35.98
C GLN A 568 -29.77 -7.32 -35.71
N LYS A 569 -29.40 -8.59 -35.89
CA LYS A 569 -28.05 -9.10 -35.62
C LYS A 569 -26.96 -8.40 -36.45
N THR A 570 -27.24 -8.15 -37.71
CA THR A 570 -26.28 -7.56 -38.65
C THR A 570 -26.73 -6.15 -39.00
N THR A 571 -25.86 -5.17 -38.74
CA THR A 571 -26.10 -3.76 -39.06
C THR A 571 -24.94 -3.23 -39.88
N VAL A 572 -25.24 -2.56 -41.00
CA VAL A 572 -24.24 -1.87 -41.82
C VAL A 572 -24.26 -0.39 -41.46
N ILE A 573 -23.08 0.18 -41.22
CA ILE A 573 -22.90 1.60 -40.94
C ILE A 573 -22.11 2.21 -42.09
N ASP A 574 -22.72 3.17 -42.76
CA ASP A 574 -22.06 4.07 -43.71
C ASP A 574 -21.50 5.30 -42.99
N LEU A 575 -20.22 5.57 -43.23
CA LEU A 575 -19.46 6.73 -42.79
C LEU A 575 -18.72 7.41 -43.96
N ASP A 576 -19.16 7.27 -45.22
CA ASP A 576 -18.46 7.79 -46.42
C ASP A 576 -18.11 9.29 -46.29
N ASN A 577 -19.01 10.09 -45.69
CA ASN A 577 -18.85 11.54 -45.50
C ASN A 577 -17.93 11.96 -44.34
N GLU A 578 -17.48 11.02 -43.51
CA GLU A 578 -16.62 11.32 -42.35
C GLU A 578 -15.12 11.32 -42.74
N PRO A 579 -14.23 12.07 -42.08
CA PRO A 579 -12.81 12.05 -42.39
C PRO A 579 -12.14 10.68 -42.17
N ASN A 580 -11.03 10.41 -42.86
CA ASN A 580 -10.19 9.25 -42.51
C ASN A 580 -9.63 9.41 -41.10
N GLY A 581 -9.63 8.33 -40.32
CA GLY A 581 -9.26 8.41 -38.91
C GLY A 581 -9.76 7.25 -38.07
N ILE A 582 -9.54 7.38 -36.76
CA ILE A 582 -9.97 6.38 -35.77
C ILE A 582 -11.33 6.78 -35.23
N TYR A 583 -12.23 5.79 -35.14
CA TYR A 583 -13.54 5.94 -34.51
C TYR A 583 -13.72 4.89 -33.41
N LEU A 584 -14.55 5.23 -32.43
CA LEU A 584 -14.99 4.32 -31.37
C LEU A 584 -16.46 3.97 -31.60
N VAL A 585 -16.73 2.69 -31.84
CA VAL A 585 -18.09 2.14 -31.94
C VAL A 585 -18.48 1.59 -30.59
N THR A 586 -19.57 2.10 -30.02
CA THR A 586 -20.16 1.66 -28.76
C THR A 586 -21.52 1.02 -29.02
N ILE A 587 -21.79 -0.15 -28.43
CA ILE A 587 -23.10 -0.80 -28.41
C ILE A 587 -23.55 -0.93 -26.96
N THR A 588 -24.74 -0.42 -26.66
CA THR A 588 -25.36 -0.48 -25.33
C THR A 588 -26.66 -1.26 -25.44
N ASP A 589 -26.68 -2.46 -24.87
CA ASP A 589 -27.83 -3.38 -24.86
C ASP A 589 -28.21 -3.68 -23.40
N GLY A 590 -29.23 -2.99 -22.89
CA GLY A 590 -29.57 -3.01 -21.47
C GLY A 590 -28.41 -2.52 -20.60
N THR A 591 -27.89 -3.40 -19.74
CA THR A 591 -26.73 -3.14 -18.88
C THR A 591 -25.38 -3.50 -19.53
N THR A 592 -25.40 -4.16 -20.69
CA THR A 592 -24.19 -4.55 -21.42
C THR A 592 -23.73 -3.39 -22.31
N ARG A 593 -22.51 -2.88 -22.07
CA ARG A 593 -21.85 -1.89 -22.95
C ARG A 593 -20.57 -2.47 -23.54
N ILE A 594 -20.45 -2.42 -24.86
CA ILE A 594 -19.28 -2.88 -25.61
C ILE A 594 -18.73 -1.70 -26.40
N SER A 595 -17.42 -1.45 -26.32
CA SER A 595 -16.73 -0.43 -27.11
C SER A 595 -15.61 -1.06 -27.94
N LYS A 596 -15.53 -0.67 -29.22
CA LYS A 596 -14.52 -1.16 -30.17
C LYS A 596 -13.95 -0.03 -31.00
N LYS A 597 -12.63 -0.06 -31.18
CA LYS A 597 -11.88 0.85 -32.06
C LYS A 597 -11.96 0.35 -33.50
N VAL A 598 -12.27 1.25 -34.43
CA VAL A 598 -12.27 1.01 -35.88
C VAL A 598 -11.45 2.08 -36.60
N LEU A 599 -10.84 1.71 -37.72
CA LEU A 599 -10.00 2.59 -38.54
C LEU A 599 -10.63 2.79 -39.92
N LYS A 600 -10.93 4.05 -40.28
CA LYS A 600 -11.33 4.45 -41.63
C LYS A 600 -10.10 4.84 -42.45
N GLN A 601 -9.94 4.29 -43.65
CA GLN A 601 -8.83 4.55 -44.58
C GLN A 601 -9.30 5.10 -45.93
#